data_AF-A0AA85C315-F1
#
_entry.id   AF-A0AA85C315-F1
#
_cell.length_a   1.000
_cell.length_b   1.000
_cell.length_c   1.000
_cell.angle_alpha   90.00
_cell.angle_beta   90.00
_cell.angle_gamma   90.00
#
_symmetry.space_group_name_H-M   'P 1'
#
loop_
_entity.id
_entity.type
_entity.pdbx_description
1 polymer ?
#
loop_
_entity_poly.entity_id
_entity_poly.type
_entity_poly.pdbx_seq_one_letter_code
_entity_poly.pdbx_strand_id
1 'polypeptide(L)'
;MLQFVLTIRDKNDWLSSLRQTILPKTSHSNTLVVDKVKHILGLDARFLKMAFDSLTFAFRKGEIDFDDDAVLLECFDEYNELVVGSVPSSRLLIHKLGDCWEPLCKFLNVNVPRCITYPHVNDRNETQKRVDVLKEIGILLDH
;
A
#
# COMPACT_ATOMS: atom_id res chain seq x y z
N MET A 1 19.30 10.24 -17.14
CA MET A 1 18.34 11.16 -16.47
C MET A 1 17.32 10.29 -15.76
N LEU A 2 16.98 10.57 -14.50
CA LEU A 2 16.05 9.75 -13.74
C LEU A 2 14.62 9.91 -14.26
N GLN A 3 13.87 8.81 -14.29
CA GLN A 3 12.45 8.74 -14.63
C GLN A 3 11.66 8.33 -13.39
N PHE A 4 10.44 8.84 -13.26
CA PHE A 4 9.57 8.62 -12.10
C PHE A 4 8.26 7.97 -12.56
N VAL A 5 7.78 7.01 -11.77
CA VAL A 5 6.50 6.36 -12.00
C VAL A 5 5.64 6.58 -10.76
N LEU A 6 4.47 7.17 -10.95
CA LEU A 6 3.44 7.32 -9.92
C LEU A 6 2.32 6.34 -10.22
N THR A 7 2.11 5.36 -9.35
CA THR A 7 1.00 4.40 -9.49
C THR A 7 -0.25 4.92 -8.79
N ILE A 8 -1.38 4.98 -9.51
CA ILE A 8 -2.66 5.45 -8.95
C ILE A 8 -3.79 4.44 -9.18
N ARG A 9 -4.81 4.51 -8.32
CA ARG A 9 -6.04 3.71 -8.38
C ARG A 9 -7.19 4.50 -7.75
N ASP A 10 -8.40 3.94 -7.75
CA ASP A 10 -9.51 4.53 -6.99
C ASP A 10 -9.16 4.66 -5.50
N LYS A 11 -9.44 5.83 -4.92
CA LYS A 11 -9.05 6.16 -3.55
C LYS A 11 -9.81 5.36 -2.49
N ASN A 12 -11.07 5.00 -2.75
CA ASN A 12 -11.86 4.21 -1.81
C ASN A 12 -11.38 2.75 -1.83
N ASP A 13 -11.06 2.23 -3.01
CA ASP A 13 -10.43 0.92 -3.15
C ASP A 13 -9.05 0.87 -2.47
N TRP A 14 -8.26 1.93 -2.61
CA TRP A 14 -6.98 2.08 -1.90
C TRP A 14 -7.20 2.05 -0.38
N LEU A 15 -8.09 2.89 0.16
CA LEU A 15 -8.38 2.95 1.59
C LEU A 15 -8.87 1.60 2.11
N SER A 16 -9.81 0.97 1.41
CA SER A 16 -10.34 -0.33 1.79
C SER A 16 -9.24 -1.40 1.86
N SER A 17 -8.30 -1.39 0.90
CA SER A 17 -7.12 -2.26 0.91
C SER A 17 -6.17 -1.94 2.06
N LEU A 18 -5.93 -0.65 2.33
CA LEU A 18 -5.05 -0.17 3.39
C LEU A 18 -5.57 -0.63 4.77
N ARG A 19 -6.87 -0.47 5.02
CA ARG A 19 -7.54 -0.91 6.25
C ARG A 19 -7.48 -2.41 6.48
N GLN A 20 -7.53 -3.19 5.42
CA GLN A 20 -7.52 -4.65 5.52
C GLN A 20 -6.13 -5.22 5.84
N THR A 21 -5.07 -4.48 5.52
CA THR A 21 -3.72 -5.06 5.45
C THR A 21 -2.69 -4.33 6.30
N ILE A 22 -2.57 -3.01 6.16
CA ILE A 22 -1.47 -2.23 6.76
C ILE A 22 -1.96 -1.48 8.00
N LEU A 23 -3.12 -0.81 7.92
CA LEU A 23 -3.64 0.08 8.96
C LEU A 23 -5.09 -0.25 9.34
N PRO A 24 -5.36 -1.43 9.94
CA PRO A 24 -6.68 -1.70 10.50
C PRO A 24 -7.03 -0.65 11.55
N LYS A 25 -8.32 -0.28 11.62
CA LYS A 25 -8.78 0.70 12.61
C LYS A 25 -8.60 0.17 14.04
N THR A 26 -8.23 1.04 14.97
CA THR A 26 -8.06 0.67 16.39
C THR A 26 -9.33 0.10 17.02
N SER A 27 -10.51 0.50 16.53
CA SER A 27 -11.83 0.02 16.98
C SER A 27 -12.18 -1.39 16.53
N HIS A 28 -11.44 -2.00 15.60
CA HIS A 28 -11.57 -3.42 15.30
C HIS A 28 -10.97 -4.23 16.46
N SER A 29 -11.80 -4.44 17.49
CA SER A 29 -11.53 -5.31 18.63
C SER A 29 -11.24 -6.74 18.16
N ASN A 30 -10.01 -7.20 18.37
CA ASN A 30 -9.54 -8.56 18.72
C ASN A 30 -8.05 -8.64 18.33
N THR A 31 -7.09 -9.29 19.00
CA THR A 31 -6.92 -10.17 20.17
C THR A 31 -5.41 -10.49 20.21
N LEU A 32 -4.90 -11.16 21.25
CA LEU A 32 -3.54 -11.76 21.32
C LEU A 32 -3.07 -12.42 20.00
N VAL A 33 -3.99 -12.98 19.22
CA VAL A 33 -3.73 -13.58 17.89
C VAL A 33 -3.16 -12.57 16.89
N VAL A 34 -3.66 -11.33 16.85
CA VAL A 34 -3.15 -10.28 15.95
C VAL A 34 -1.73 -9.86 16.35
N ASP A 35 -1.45 -9.78 17.65
CA ASP A 35 -0.11 -9.44 18.14
C ASP A 35 0.89 -10.58 17.92
N LYS A 36 0.46 -11.84 18.01
CA LYS A 36 1.27 -13.00 17.60
C LYS A 36 1.53 -13.02 16.10
N VAL A 37 0.54 -12.73 15.26
CA VAL A 37 0.74 -12.61 13.81
C VAL A 37 1.72 -11.49 13.47
N LYS A 38 1.60 -10.33 14.13
CA LYS A 38 2.59 -9.25 14.01
C LYS A 38 3.97 -9.72 14.42
N HIS A 39 4.10 -10.47 15.51
CA HIS A 39 5.38 -11.02 15.95
C HIS A 39 5.96 -12.04 14.96
N ILE A 40 5.16 -12.98 14.43
CA ILE A 40 5.58 -13.96 13.42
C ILE A 40 6.12 -13.24 12.17
N LEU A 41 5.45 -12.16 11.77
CA LEU A 41 5.83 -11.36 10.61
C LEU A 41 6.94 -10.32 10.90
N GLY A 42 7.43 -10.21 12.13
CA GLY A 42 8.44 -9.21 12.52
C GLY A 42 7.92 -7.76 12.52
N LEU A 43 6.60 -7.57 12.57
CA LEU A 43 5.93 -6.26 12.63
C LEU A 43 5.90 -5.73 14.07
N ASP A 44 7.06 -5.65 14.69
CA ASP A 44 7.22 -5.15 16.05
C ASP A 44 6.87 -3.65 16.16
N ALA A 45 6.89 -3.11 17.39
CA ALA A 45 6.58 -1.70 17.62
C ALA A 45 7.49 -0.72 16.86
N ARG A 46 8.75 -1.10 16.57
CA ARG A 46 9.67 -0.25 15.80
C ARG A 46 9.30 -0.26 14.32
N PHE A 47 8.94 -1.42 13.78
CA PHE A 47 8.43 -1.51 12.42
C PHE A 47 7.18 -0.66 12.24
N LEU A 48 6.22 -0.78 13.16
CA LEU A 48 4.98 0.01 13.13
C LEU A 48 5.30 1.50 13.21
N LYS A 49 6.16 1.92 14.15
CA LYS A 49 6.61 3.32 14.26
C LYS A 49 7.23 3.82 12.95
N MET A 50 8.14 3.06 12.36
CA MET A 50 8.76 3.40 11.08
C MET A 50 7.72 3.54 9.96
N ALA A 51 6.73 2.65 9.89
CA ALA A 51 5.69 2.70 8.88
C ALA A 51 4.82 3.97 9.02
N PHE A 52 4.39 4.29 10.24
CA PHE A 52 3.64 5.52 10.53
C PHE A 52 4.47 6.78 10.26
N ASP A 53 5.71 6.85 10.74
CA ASP A 53 6.60 8.00 10.50
C ASP A 53 6.83 8.22 9.00
N SER A 54 6.98 7.14 8.23
CA SER A 54 7.17 7.20 6.78
C SER A 54 5.93 7.75 6.06
N LEU A 55 4.72 7.37 6.49
CA LEU A 55 3.48 7.91 5.95
C LEU A 55 3.30 9.38 6.32
N THR A 56 3.53 9.74 7.57
CA THR A 56 3.50 11.14 8.04
C THR A 56 4.46 12.00 7.23
N PHE A 57 5.69 11.52 7.01
CA PHE A 57 6.67 12.21 6.18
C PHE A 57 6.22 12.34 4.73
N ALA A 58 5.71 11.26 4.12
CA ALA A 58 5.24 11.27 2.74
C ALA A 58 4.10 12.27 2.52
N PHE A 59 3.13 12.30 3.45
CA PHE A 59 1.99 13.21 3.41
C PHE A 59 2.34 14.65 3.80
N ARG A 60 3.56 14.90 4.29
CA ARG A 60 4.02 16.24 4.75
C ARG A 60 3.07 16.90 5.76
N LYS A 61 2.31 16.11 6.52
CA LYS A 61 1.50 16.57 7.65
C LYS A 61 2.24 16.27 8.95
N GLY A 62 2.01 17.10 9.98
CA GLY A 62 2.66 16.94 11.28
C GLY A 62 2.09 15.75 12.05
N GLU A 63 0.84 15.88 12.50
CA GLU A 63 0.08 14.79 13.13
C GLU A 63 -1.05 14.36 12.18
N ILE A 64 -1.22 13.04 12.04
CA ILE A 64 -2.25 12.42 11.21
C ILE A 64 -3.04 11.48 12.10
N ASP A 65 -4.35 11.68 12.15
CA ASP A 65 -5.25 10.68 12.71
C ASP A 65 -5.40 9.54 11.72
N PHE A 66 -4.64 8.46 11.94
CA PHE A 66 -4.69 7.28 11.07
C PHE A 66 -5.99 6.48 11.23
N ASP A 67 -6.87 6.75 12.19
CA ASP A 67 -8.18 6.10 12.29
C ASP A 67 -9.30 6.84 11.52
N ASP A 68 -9.05 8.10 11.13
CA ASP A 68 -9.98 8.89 10.33
C ASP A 68 -9.78 8.61 8.82
N ASP A 69 -10.79 7.97 8.22
CA ASP A 69 -10.80 7.65 6.79
C ASP A 69 -10.84 8.88 5.91
N ALA A 70 -11.52 9.96 6.33
CA ALA A 70 -11.60 11.19 5.54
C ALA A 70 -10.23 11.87 5.47
N VAL A 71 -9.49 11.90 6.59
CA VAL A 71 -8.13 12.41 6.66
C VAL A 71 -7.20 11.62 5.74
N LEU A 72 -7.27 10.28 5.75
CA LEU A 72 -6.44 9.45 4.88
C LEU A 72 -6.75 9.63 3.38
N LEU A 73 -8.02 9.78 3.03
CA LEU A 73 -8.43 10.03 1.65
C LEU A 73 -7.96 11.41 1.16
N GLU A 74 -8.04 12.43 2.01
CA GLU A 74 -7.49 13.76 1.71
C GLU A 74 -5.97 13.68 1.51
N CYS A 75 -5.25 13.03 2.43
CA CYS A 75 -3.80 12.85 2.31
C CYS A 75 -3.39 12.09 1.03
N PHE A 76 -4.20 11.10 0.61
CA PHE A 76 -3.97 10.37 -0.64
C PHE A 76 -4.09 11.28 -1.86
N ASP A 77 -5.16 12.09 -1.93
CA ASP A 77 -5.39 13.01 -3.04
C ASP A 77 -4.29 14.09 -3.08
N GLU A 78 -4.02 14.74 -1.94
CA GLU A 78 -2.96 15.76 -1.80
C GLU A 78 -1.57 15.23 -2.20
N TYR A 79 -1.21 14.00 -1.79
CA TYR A 79 0.06 13.38 -2.13
C TYR A 79 0.21 13.18 -3.64
N ASN A 80 -0.82 12.65 -4.29
CA ASN A 80 -0.79 12.40 -5.72
C ASN A 80 -0.67 13.71 -6.51
N GLU A 81 -1.44 14.73 -6.12
CA GLU A 81 -1.35 16.08 -6.72
C GLU A 81 0.04 16.70 -6.52
N LEU A 82 0.60 16.56 -5.32
CA LEU A 82 1.94 17.04 -5.00
C LEU A 82 3.01 16.39 -5.89
N VAL A 83 2.96 15.07 -6.09
CA VAL A 83 3.92 14.36 -6.95
C VAL A 83 3.79 14.84 -8.40
N VAL A 84 2.56 14.94 -8.91
CA VAL A 84 2.29 15.43 -10.28
C VAL A 84 2.78 16.87 -10.47
N GLY A 85 2.58 17.74 -9.47
CA GLY A 85 3.05 19.12 -9.51
C GLY A 85 4.56 19.30 -9.33
N SER A 86 5.23 18.34 -8.68
CA SER A 86 6.66 18.44 -8.34
C SER A 86 7.61 17.87 -9.41
N VAL A 87 7.13 16.94 -10.23
CA VAL A 87 7.96 16.24 -11.25
C VAL A 87 7.60 16.73 -12.65
N PRO A 88 8.57 17.16 -13.48
CA PRO A 88 8.30 17.52 -14.86
C PRO A 88 7.61 16.39 -15.61
N SER A 89 6.54 16.70 -16.36
CA SER A 89 5.72 15.71 -17.07
C SER A 89 6.51 14.84 -18.04
N SER A 90 7.60 15.36 -18.63
CA SER A 90 8.49 14.59 -19.50
C SER A 90 9.28 13.48 -18.79
N ARG A 91 9.32 13.50 -17.45
CA ARG A 91 9.99 12.51 -16.59
C ARG A 91 9.04 11.75 -15.69
N LEU A 92 7.73 11.98 -15.80
CA LEU A 92 6.72 11.35 -14.96
C LEU A 92 5.77 10.51 -15.80
N LEU A 93 5.64 9.23 -15.45
CA LEU A 93 4.54 8.38 -15.89
C LEU A 93 3.53 8.23 -14.75
N ILE A 94 2.28 8.61 -15.01
CA ILE A 94 1.15 8.23 -14.16
C ILE A 94 0.66 6.88 -14.67
N HIS A 95 0.82 5.83 -13.86
CA HIS A 95 0.50 4.44 -14.22
C HIS A 95 -0.71 3.97 -13.43
N LYS A 96 -1.86 3.87 -14.07
CA LYS A 96 -3.11 3.44 -13.41
C LYS A 96 -3.15 1.93 -13.26
N LEU A 97 -3.82 1.46 -12.21
CA LEU A 97 -4.11 0.03 -12.06
C LEU A 97 -4.86 -0.47 -13.31
N GLY A 98 -4.28 -1.44 -14.02
CA GLY A 98 -4.82 -1.98 -15.28
C GLY A 98 -4.11 -1.49 -16.55
N ASP A 99 -3.22 -0.51 -16.48
CA ASP A 99 -2.50 0.05 -17.64
C ASP A 99 -1.53 -0.96 -18.31
N CYS A 100 -1.20 -2.08 -17.65
CA CYS A 100 -0.39 -3.17 -18.19
C CYS A 100 1.02 -2.74 -18.65
N TRP A 101 1.66 -3.50 -19.55
CA TRP A 101 3.05 -3.29 -19.95
C TRP A 101 3.27 -2.09 -20.88
N GLU A 102 2.34 -1.85 -21.79
CA GLU A 102 2.55 -0.94 -22.93
C GLU A 102 2.97 0.49 -22.51
N PRO A 103 2.24 1.20 -21.64
CA PRO A 103 2.63 2.57 -21.26
C PRO A 103 3.93 2.60 -20.47
N LEU A 104 4.18 1.61 -19.61
CA LEU A 104 5.41 1.50 -18.83
C LEU A 104 6.63 1.24 -19.72
N CYS A 105 6.55 0.25 -20.61
CA CYS A 105 7.64 -0.10 -21.52
C CYS A 105 7.95 1.05 -22.49
N LYS A 106 6.93 1.72 -23.02
CA LYS A 106 7.09 2.90 -23.87
C LYS A 106 7.80 4.03 -23.13
N PHE A 107 7.39 4.32 -21.90
CA PHE A 107 7.99 5.37 -21.08
C PHE A 107 9.46 5.08 -20.75
N LEU A 108 9.79 3.83 -20.44
CA LEU A 108 11.16 3.39 -20.15
C LEU A 108 12.01 3.13 -21.40
N ASN A 109 11.45 3.25 -22.60
CA ASN A 109 12.08 2.95 -23.88
C ASN A 109 12.66 1.51 -23.95
N VAL A 110 11.86 0.54 -23.51
CA VAL A 110 12.19 -0.89 -23.57
C VAL A 110 11.09 -1.68 -24.29
N ASN A 111 11.41 -2.89 -24.72
CA ASN A 111 10.44 -3.76 -25.39
C ASN A 111 9.44 -4.36 -24.38
N VAL A 112 8.19 -4.52 -24.80
CA VAL A 112 7.19 -5.28 -24.05
C VAL A 112 7.60 -6.76 -23.98
N PRO A 113 7.58 -7.40 -22.80
CA PRO A 113 7.86 -8.83 -22.66
C PRO A 113 6.84 -9.68 -23.47
N ARG A 114 7.32 -10.50 -24.42
CA ARG A 114 6.46 -11.23 -25.36
C ARG A 114 5.64 -12.38 -24.76
N CYS A 115 6.05 -12.91 -23.61
CA CYS A 115 5.45 -14.12 -23.02
C CYS A 115 5.19 -14.00 -21.51
N ILE A 116 5.27 -12.78 -20.95
CA ILE A 116 5.09 -12.55 -19.52
C ILE A 116 3.89 -11.61 -19.36
N THR A 117 2.83 -12.10 -18.74
CA THR A 117 1.66 -11.28 -18.40
C THR A 117 2.05 -10.21 -17.39
N TYR A 118 1.41 -9.05 -17.46
CA TYR A 118 1.62 -8.02 -16.43
C TYR A 118 1.24 -8.60 -15.06
N PRO A 119 2.07 -8.44 -14.01
CA PRO A 119 1.79 -9.05 -12.72
C PRO A 119 0.45 -8.58 -12.13
N HIS A 120 -0.36 -9.54 -11.69
CA HIS A 120 -1.54 -9.30 -10.87
C HIS A 120 -1.41 -10.14 -9.60
N VAL A 121 -0.69 -9.59 -8.63
CA VAL A 121 -0.34 -10.21 -7.35
C VAL A 121 -0.72 -9.28 -6.22
N ASN A 122 -0.79 -9.80 -4.99
CA ASN A 122 -1.23 -9.04 -3.81
C ASN A 122 -2.66 -8.50 -3.98
N ASP A 123 -3.52 -9.26 -4.65
CA ASP A 123 -4.94 -8.95 -4.65
C ASP A 123 -5.55 -9.17 -3.26
N ARG A 124 -6.74 -8.60 -3.08
CA ARG A 124 -7.45 -8.61 -1.80
C ARG A 124 -7.70 -10.03 -1.28
N ASN A 125 -8.13 -10.94 -2.15
CA ASN A 125 -8.51 -12.30 -1.77
C ASN A 125 -7.28 -13.12 -1.40
N GLU A 126 -6.20 -12.98 -2.17
CA GLU A 126 -4.93 -13.62 -1.85
C GLU A 126 -4.38 -13.13 -0.51
N THR A 127 -4.42 -11.81 -0.28
CA THR A 127 -3.93 -11.23 0.97
C THR A 127 -4.77 -11.67 2.17
N GLN A 128 -6.10 -11.71 2.02
CA GLN A 128 -7.00 -12.18 3.09
C GLN A 128 -6.71 -13.65 3.45
N LYS A 129 -6.54 -14.52 2.46
CA LYS A 129 -6.19 -15.94 2.69
C LYS A 129 -4.87 -16.08 3.46
N ARG A 130 -3.84 -15.29 3.10
CA ARG A 130 -2.56 -15.29 3.82
C ARG A 130 -2.74 -14.86 5.28
N VAL A 131 -3.53 -13.81 5.52
CA VAL A 131 -3.85 -13.34 6.88
C VAL A 131 -4.61 -14.40 7.67
N ASP A 132 -5.57 -15.10 7.06
CA ASP A 132 -6.36 -16.14 7.73
C ASP A 132 -5.49 -17.34 8.12
N VAL A 133 -4.61 -17.80 7.23
CA VAL A 133 -3.63 -18.85 7.55
C VAL A 133 -2.72 -18.44 8.71
N LEU A 134 -2.26 -17.19 8.75
CA LEU A 134 -1.42 -16.71 9.85
C LEU A 134 -2.18 -16.65 11.17
N LYS A 135 -3.47 -16.29 11.15
CA LYS A 135 -4.32 -16.35 12.34
C LYS A 135 -4.50 -17.78 12.84
N GLU A 136 -4.74 -18.74 11.94
CA GLU A 136 -4.83 -20.16 12.29
C GLU A 136 -3.54 -20.67 12.93
N ILE A 137 -2.37 -20.32 12.37
CA ILE A 137 -1.07 -20.64 12.98
C ILE A 137 -0.94 -20.00 14.37
N GLY A 138 -1.33 -18.74 14.51
CA GLY A 138 -1.30 -18.03 15.79
C GLY A 138 -2.11 -18.75 16.88
N ILE A 139 -3.30 -19.24 16.53
CA ILE A 139 -4.19 -20.02 17.40
C ILE A 139 -3.59 -21.39 17.74
N LEU A 140 -2.98 -22.08 16.78
CA LEU A 140 -2.33 -23.38 17.02
C LEU A 140 -1.15 -23.27 17.97
N LEU A 141 -0.43 -22.14 17.96
CA LEU A 141 0.67 -21.86 18.89
C LEU A 141 0.20 -21.35 20.27
N ASP A 142 -1.11 -21.32 20.54
CA ASP A 142 -1.70 -21.00 21.87
C ASP A 142 -2.06 -22.26 22.68
N HIS A 143 -1.93 -23.46 22.11
CA HIS A 143 -2.12 -24.76 22.77
C HIS A 143 -0.78 -25.50 22.95
#